data_AF-A0A2H0GYE9-F1
#
_entry.id   AF-A0A2H0GYE9-F1
#
_cell.length_a   1.000
_cell.length_b   1.000
_cell.length_c   1.000
_cell.angle_alpha   90.00
_cell.angle_beta   90.00
_cell.angle_gamma   90.00
#
_symmetry.space_group_name_H-M   'P 1'
#
loop_
_entity.id
_entity.type
_entity.pdbx_description
1 polymer ?
#
loop_
_entity_poly.entity_id
_entity_poly.type
_entity_poly.pdbx_seq_one_letter_code
_entity_poly.pdbx_strand_id
1 'polypeptide(L)'
;MDKLNNIPFLFIVGRPRSGTTLLRTLFDAHCNVIIPPECQFVVNLYGKYGKKTHWSKTDLEHYFQDLQTQWRFDTWKMDNKMLRQNLLELEGENLYGNICKAVYAVYPS
;
A
#
# COMPACT_ATOMS: atom_id res chain seq x y z
N MET A 1 16.59 -1.25 0.97
CA MET A 1 15.59 -2.12 1.62
C MET A 1 15.40 -1.78 3.10
N ASP A 2 16.45 -1.43 3.87
CA ASP A 2 16.34 -1.09 5.32
C ASP A 2 15.36 0.04 5.68
N LYS A 3 15.20 1.04 4.81
CA LYS A 3 14.27 2.16 5.07
C LYS A 3 12.80 1.71 5.14
N LEU A 4 12.36 0.73 4.33
CA LEU A 4 10.97 0.27 4.32
C LEU A 4 10.64 -0.59 5.54
N ASN A 5 11.58 -1.41 6.01
CA ASN A 5 11.40 -2.22 7.21
C ASN A 5 11.19 -1.34 8.45
N ASN A 6 11.89 -0.21 8.55
CA ASN A 6 11.88 0.64 9.73
C ASN A 6 10.71 1.66 9.77
N ILE A 7 9.91 1.77 8.71
CA ILE A 7 8.73 2.66 8.70
C ILE A 7 7.59 1.96 9.46
N PRO A 8 7.07 2.54 10.55
CA PRO A 8 5.94 1.95 11.27
C PRO A 8 4.65 2.06 10.44
N PHE A 9 3.79 1.05 10.53
CA PHE A 9 2.42 1.16 10.03
C PHE A 9 1.56 1.87 11.08
N LEU A 10 0.85 2.93 10.65
CA LEU A 10 -0.19 3.55 11.44
C LEU A 10 -1.55 3.02 10.98
N PHE A 11 -2.24 2.28 11.84
CA PHE A 11 -3.61 1.83 11.58
C PHE A 11 -4.59 2.70 12.36
N ILE A 12 -5.43 3.43 11.64
CA ILE A 12 -6.56 4.15 12.23
C ILE A 12 -7.78 3.24 12.11
N VAL A 13 -8.24 2.73 13.25
CA VAL A 13 -9.42 1.86 13.33
C VAL A 13 -10.56 2.63 13.99
N GLY A 14 -11.73 2.64 13.36
CA GLY A 14 -12.91 3.33 13.88
C GLY A 14 -14.19 2.75 13.27
N ARG A 15 -15.34 3.02 13.90
CA ARG A 15 -16.63 2.67 13.31
C ARG A 15 -16.98 3.67 12.19
N PRO A 16 -17.73 3.25 11.16
CA PRO A 16 -18.24 4.17 10.16
C PRO A 16 -18.99 5.33 10.84
N ARG A 17 -18.79 6.57 10.36
CA ARG A 17 -19.39 7.82 10.88
C ARG A 17 -18.83 8.33 12.22
N SER A 18 -17.62 7.92 12.63
CA SER A 18 -16.92 8.43 13.83
C SER A 18 -15.91 9.57 13.57
N GLY A 19 -15.99 10.27 12.42
CA GLY A 19 -15.11 11.42 12.15
C GLY A 19 -13.68 11.07 11.68
N THR A 20 -13.43 9.83 11.23
CA THR A 20 -12.12 9.38 10.72
C THR A 20 -11.58 10.21 9.55
N THR A 21 -12.46 10.81 8.74
CA THR A 21 -12.09 11.71 7.65
C THR A 21 -11.48 13.03 8.14
N LEU A 22 -11.96 13.58 9.26
CA LEU A 22 -11.40 14.81 9.84
C LEU A 22 -10.00 14.54 10.42
N LEU A 23 -9.80 13.38 11.05
CA LEU A 23 -8.50 12.95 11.54
C LEU A 23 -7.48 12.83 10.40
N ARG A 24 -7.92 12.28 9.25
CA ARG A 24 -7.10 12.21 8.03
C ARG A 24 -6.67 13.59 7.53
N THR A 25 -7.59 14.56 7.44
CA THR A 25 -7.28 15.94 7.03
C THR A 25 -6.27 16.61 7.97
N LEU A 26 -6.32 16.31 9.28
CA LEU A 26 -5.38 16.87 10.25
C LEU A 26 -3.94 16.39 10.03
N PHE A 27 -3.76 15.12 9.61
CA PHE A 27 -2.45 14.54 9.33
C PHE A 27 -1.93 14.86 7.92
N ASP A 28 -2.82 15.14 6.97
CA ASP A 28 -2.47 15.59 5.60
C ASP A 28 -1.67 16.91 5.62
N ALA A 29 -1.81 17.70 6.69
CA ALA A 29 -1.03 18.94 6.90
C ALA A 29 0.44 18.70 7.29
N HIS A 30 0.88 17.45 7.50
CA HIS A 30 2.23 17.14 7.96
C HIS A 30 3.04 16.40 6.88
N CYS A 31 4.12 17.03 6.40
CA CYS A 31 4.97 16.54 5.31
C CYS A 31 5.69 15.19 5.56
N ASN A 32 5.65 14.64 6.78
CA ASN A 32 6.20 13.32 7.10
C ASN A 32 5.16 12.20 7.25
N VAL A 33 3.87 12.46 6.99
CA VAL A 33 2.81 11.45 7.13
C VAL A 33 2.00 11.37 5.85
N ILE A 34 1.88 10.17 5.29
CA ILE A 34 1.07 9.90 4.10
C ILE A 34 -0.16 9.12 4.54
N ILE A 35 -1.35 9.70 4.39
CA ILE A 35 -2.63 9.01 4.62
C ILE A 35 -3.44 9.05 3.32
N PRO A 36 -3.29 8.06 2.43
CA PRO A 36 -4.03 8.04 1.18
C PRO A 36 -5.50 7.69 1.41
N PRO A 37 -6.37 7.82 0.39
CA PRO A 37 -7.79 7.50 0.50
C PRO A 37 -8.00 6.06 0.93
N GLU A 38 -9.12 5.79 1.62
CA GLU A 38 -9.44 4.43 2.05
C GLU A 38 -9.41 3.45 0.86
N CYS A 39 -8.47 2.51 0.89
CA CYS A 39 -8.39 1.39 -0.03
C CYS A 39 -8.15 0.11 0.78
N GLN A 40 -8.99 -0.89 0.55
CA GLN A 40 -9.00 -2.13 1.34
C GLN A 40 -8.03 -3.19 0.81
N PHE A 41 -7.13 -2.84 -0.11
CA PHE A 41 -6.22 -3.80 -0.76
C PHE A 41 -5.36 -4.56 0.25
N VAL A 42 -4.89 -3.90 1.32
CA VAL A 42 -4.06 -4.55 2.35
C VAL A 42 -4.79 -5.73 2.98
N VAL A 43 -6.09 -5.61 3.24
CA VAL A 43 -6.92 -6.66 3.85
C VAL A 43 -7.37 -7.67 2.80
N ASN A 44 -7.86 -7.21 1.65
CA ASN A 44 -8.39 -8.06 0.59
C ASN A 44 -7.33 -9.00 -0.01
N LEU A 45 -6.12 -8.50 -0.21
CA LEU A 45 -5.02 -9.26 -0.80
C LEU A 45 -4.24 -10.08 0.26
N TYR A 46 -4.47 -9.85 1.55
CA TYR A 46 -3.80 -10.60 2.62
C TYR A 46 -4.12 -12.10 2.56
N GLY A 47 -5.35 -12.48 2.23
CA GLY A 47 -5.73 -13.90 2.11
C GLY A 47 -4.93 -14.65 1.05
N LYS A 48 -4.57 -13.97 -0.05
CA LYS A 48 -3.85 -14.56 -1.19
C LYS A 48 -2.34 -14.48 -1.05
N TYR A 49 -1.82 -13.39 -0.48
CA TYR A 49 -0.38 -13.08 -0.46
C TYR A 49 0.25 -12.97 0.93
N GLY A 50 -0.55 -12.94 2.01
CA GLY A 50 -0.08 -12.63 3.36
C GLY A 50 0.92 -13.63 3.94
N LYS A 51 0.86 -14.90 3.51
CA LYS A 51 1.81 -15.96 3.92
C LYS A 51 3.02 -16.09 3.01
N LYS A 52 3.09 -15.31 1.93
CA LYS A 52 4.19 -15.39 0.96
C LYS A 52 5.39 -14.63 1.49
N THR A 53 6.51 -15.34 1.61
CA THR A 53 7.81 -14.81 2.05
C THR A 53 8.79 -14.62 0.90
N HIS A 54 8.58 -15.31 -0.23
CA HIS A 54 9.40 -15.24 -1.42
C HIS A 54 8.55 -14.79 -2.62
N TRP A 55 8.99 -13.74 -3.29
CA TRP A 55 8.27 -13.08 -4.39
C TRP A 55 9.05 -13.20 -5.69
N SER A 56 8.44 -13.83 -6.70
CA SER A 56 8.96 -13.81 -8.07
C SER A 56 8.40 -12.61 -8.85
N LYS A 57 9.03 -12.23 -9.95
CA LYS A 57 8.49 -11.19 -10.86
C LYS A 57 7.07 -11.48 -11.34
N THR A 58 6.74 -12.75 -11.57
CA THR A 58 5.38 -13.15 -11.95
C THR A 58 4.41 -12.93 -10.80
N ASP A 59 4.77 -13.25 -9.56
CA ASP A 59 3.92 -12.97 -8.40
C ASP A 59 3.66 -11.48 -8.21
N LEU A 60 4.69 -10.65 -8.39
CA LEU A 60 4.61 -9.20 -8.28
C LEU A 60 3.75 -8.60 -9.40
N GLU A 61 3.83 -9.14 -10.61
CA GLU A 61 2.94 -8.76 -11.71
C GLU A 61 1.49 -9.13 -11.40
N HIS A 62 1.24 -10.35 -10.91
CA HIS A 62 -0.11 -10.78 -10.52
C HIS A 62 -0.65 -9.92 -9.38
N TYR A 63 0.19 -9.57 -8.39
CA TYR A 63 -0.17 -8.66 -7.31
C TYR A 63 -0.54 -7.27 -7.85
N PHE A 64 0.24 -6.73 -8.78
CA PHE A 64 -0.04 -5.45 -9.41
C PHE A 64 -1.38 -5.46 -10.17
N GLN A 65 -1.68 -6.52 -10.92
CA GLN A 65 -2.96 -6.70 -11.60
C GLN A 65 -4.12 -6.77 -10.61
N ASP A 66 -4.01 -7.60 -9.57
CA ASP A 66 -5.04 -7.73 -8.53
C ASP A 66 -5.27 -6.40 -7.79
N LEU A 67 -4.21 -5.62 -7.60
CA LEU A 67 -4.24 -4.33 -6.94
C LEU A 67 -5.01 -3.28 -7.77
N GLN A 68 -4.90 -3.30 -9.10
CA GLN A 68 -5.71 -2.46 -9.99
C GLN A 68 -7.21 -2.80 -9.94
N THR A 69 -7.58 -4.01 -9.54
CA THR A 69 -9.00 -4.40 -9.38
C THR A 69 -9.60 -3.98 -8.04
N GLN A 70 -8.81 -3.41 -7.13
CA GLN A 70 -9.27 -3.06 -5.79
C GLN A 70 -10.14 -1.81 -5.79
N TRP A 71 -11.17 -1.85 -4.94
CA TRP A 71 -12.10 -0.75 -4.79
C TRP A 71 -11.37 0.55 -4.40
N ARG A 72 -11.64 1.62 -5.17
CA ARG A 72 -11.07 2.97 -5.04
C ARG A 72 -9.57 3.08 -5.34
N PHE A 73 -8.91 2.04 -5.83
CA PHE A 73 -7.50 2.15 -6.19
C PHE A 73 -7.28 3.14 -7.36
N ASP A 74 -8.24 3.20 -8.28
CA ASP A 74 -8.33 4.18 -9.37
C ASP A 74 -8.33 5.65 -8.91
N THR A 75 -8.81 5.93 -7.69
CA THR A 75 -8.84 7.28 -7.14
C THR A 75 -7.47 7.81 -6.73
N TRP A 76 -6.47 6.93 -6.60
CA TRP A 76 -5.15 7.30 -6.07
C TRP A 76 -4.28 8.06 -7.09
N LYS A 77 -4.71 8.25 -8.36
CA LYS A 77 -3.99 9.00 -9.42
C LYS A 77 -2.46 8.75 -9.47
N MET A 78 -2.04 7.54 -9.11
CA MET A 78 -0.62 7.17 -9.06
C MET A 78 -0.06 6.86 -10.44
N ASP A 79 1.25 7.04 -10.59
CA ASP A 79 1.96 6.54 -11.78
C ASP A 79 2.06 5.01 -11.71
N ASN A 80 1.16 4.35 -12.42
CA ASN A 80 1.11 2.89 -12.55
C ASN A 80 2.41 2.29 -13.11
N LYS A 81 3.15 3.02 -13.95
CA LYS A 81 4.44 2.52 -14.49
C LYS A 81 5.49 2.51 -13.40
N MET A 82 5.58 3.61 -12.64
CA MET A 82 6.50 3.71 -11.51
C MET A 82 6.15 2.69 -10.41
N LEU A 83 4.86 2.52 -10.10
CA LEU A 83 4.42 1.50 -9.15
C LEU A 83 4.84 0.10 -9.58
N ARG A 84 4.57 -0.28 -10.83
CA ARG A 84 4.94 -1.60 -11.37
C ARG A 84 6.45 -1.82 -11.29
N GLN A 85 7.25 -0.83 -11.68
CA GLN A 85 8.70 -0.93 -11.62
C GLN A 85 9.19 -1.13 -10.18
N ASN A 86 8.70 -0.32 -9.24
CA ASN A 86 9.07 -0.41 -7.83
C ASN A 86 8.69 -1.77 -7.21
N LEU A 87 7.56 -2.34 -7.62
CA LEU A 87 7.15 -3.68 -7.18
C LEU A 87 8.11 -4.75 -7.72
N LEU A 88 8.46 -4.70 -9.01
CA LEU A 88 9.38 -5.66 -9.63
C LEU A 88 10.79 -5.64 -9.02
N GLU A 89 11.23 -4.50 -8.49
CA GLU A 89 12.50 -4.36 -7.76
C GLU A 89 12.49 -5.04 -6.37
N LEU A 90 11.33 -5.44 -5.86
CA LEU A 90 11.16 -6.18 -4.59
C LEU A 90 11.14 -7.70 -4.78
N GLU A 91 11.66 -8.19 -5.90
CA GLU A 91 11.89 -9.62 -6.11
C GLU A 91 12.78 -10.21 -4.99
N GLY A 92 12.45 -11.43 -4.56
CA GLY A 92 13.19 -12.17 -3.54
C GLY A 92 12.46 -12.27 -2.21
N GLU A 93 13.23 -12.30 -1.11
CA GLU A 93 12.67 -12.47 0.24
C GLU A 93 12.10 -11.15 0.76
N ASN A 94 10.77 -11.06 0.75
CA ASN A 94 10.05 -9.87 1.22
C ASN A 94 8.77 -10.28 1.94
N LEU A 95 8.50 -9.59 3.05
CA LEU A 95 7.24 -9.72 3.76
C LEU A 95 6.14 -8.96 3.01
N TYR A 96 4.91 -9.49 3.07
CA TYR A 96 3.73 -8.84 2.48
C TYR A 96 3.60 -7.36 2.89
N GLY A 97 3.90 -7.04 4.16
CA GLY A 97 3.89 -5.67 4.65
C GLY A 97 4.83 -4.74 3.86
N ASN A 98 6.00 -5.22 3.42
CA ASN A 98 6.95 -4.41 2.64
C ASN A 98 6.42 -4.12 1.24
N ILE A 99 5.77 -5.11 0.62
CA ILE A 99 5.11 -4.93 -0.68
C ILE A 99 4.01 -3.88 -0.56
N CYS A 100 3.18 -3.93 0.49
CA CYS A 100 2.17 -2.90 0.72
C CYS A 100 2.78 -1.51 0.95
N LYS A 101 3.86 -1.39 1.74
CA LYS A 101 4.54 -0.10 1.95
C LYS A 101 5.06 0.50 0.65
N ALA A 102 5.52 -0.33 -0.29
CA ALA A 102 5.97 0.15 -1.59
C ALA A 102 4.84 0.78 -2.42
N VAL A 103 3.61 0.26 -2.30
CA VAL A 103 2.42 0.88 -2.88
C VAL A 103 2.18 2.26 -2.27
N TYR A 104 2.23 2.36 -0.94
CA TYR A 104 2.05 3.63 -0.22
C TYR A 104 3.13 4.67 -0.55
N ALA A 105 4.37 4.24 -0.77
CA ALA A 105 5.49 5.14 -1.07
C ALA A 105 5.40 5.86 -2.42
N VAL A 106 4.58 5.33 -3.34
CA VAL A 106 4.35 5.93 -4.67
C VAL A 106 3.21 6.96 -4.65
N TYR A 107 2.43 7.01 -3.58
CA TYR A 107 1.33 7.96 -3.46
C TYR A 107 1.87 9.40 -3.38
N PRO A 108 1.46 10.31 -4.28
CA PRO A 108 1.89 11.70 -4.23
C PRO A 108 1.28 12.38 -2.98
N SER A 109 2.15 12.88 -2.11
CA SER A 109 1.81 13.71 -0.94
C SER A 109 1.66 15.17 -1.36
#